data_AF-A0A6L5QTC4-F1
#
_entry.id   AF-A0A6L5QTC4-F1
#
_cell.length_a   1.000
_cell.length_b   1.000
_cell.length_c   1.000
_cell.angle_alpha   90.00
_cell.angle_beta   90.00
_cell.angle_gamma   90.00
#
_symmetry.space_group_name_H-M   'P 1'
#
loop_
_entity.id
_entity.type
_entity.pdbx_description
1 polymer ?
#
loop_
_entity_poly.entity_id
_entity_poly.type
_entity_poly.pdbx_seq_one_letter_code
_entity_poly.pdbx_strand_id
1 'polypeptide(L)'
;MGNLLEMVLGQQNSGAIGQIAKSLNLDAGDAMKGLGSLLPALQGGMKNNVAQGGLESLLGALTKNKNQQYIEQPEMLGQRQAIDNGNSILGHLLGSKEQSRQVAQQASAQSGLDSSILKKMLPMAATVLMGSLGKQNQQQPMAKNPSMLQGLLDSDGDGSMMDDIMGMAGKLFR
;
A
#
# COMPACT_ATOMS: atom_id res chain seq x y z
N MET A 1 -0.61 -17.77 -0.08
CA MET A 1 -1.15 -16.44 0.27
C MET A 1 -0.06 -15.42 -0.03
N GLY A 2 -0.21 -14.64 -1.10
CA GLY A 2 0.78 -13.62 -1.46
C GLY A 2 0.62 -12.42 -0.53
N ASN A 3 1.55 -12.25 0.39
CA ASN A 3 1.55 -11.14 1.35
C ASN A 3 1.73 -9.81 0.59
N LEU A 4 1.11 -8.71 1.03
CA LEU A 4 1.27 -7.39 0.40
C LEU A 4 2.74 -6.98 0.31
N LEU A 5 3.49 -7.36 1.35
CA LEU A 5 4.93 -7.24 1.43
C LEU A 5 5.64 -7.91 0.24
N GLU A 6 5.26 -9.14 -0.10
CA GLU A 6 5.83 -9.88 -1.23
C GLU A 6 5.41 -9.25 -2.57
N MET A 7 4.18 -8.75 -2.66
CA MET A 7 3.73 -8.08 -3.89
C MET A 7 4.55 -6.82 -4.16
N VAL A 8 4.88 -6.04 -3.13
CA VAL A 8 5.61 -4.77 -3.26
C VAL A 8 7.13 -4.98 -3.32
N LEU A 9 7.67 -5.83 -2.46
CA LEU A 9 9.11 -6.11 -2.37
C LEU A 9 9.59 -7.23 -3.31
N GLY A 10 8.66 -7.91 -3.97
CA GLY A 10 8.96 -9.03 -4.85
C GLY A 10 9.75 -8.62 -6.08
N GLN A 11 10.31 -9.62 -6.76
CA GLN A 11 11.20 -9.44 -7.91
C GLN A 11 10.56 -8.61 -9.04
N GLN A 12 9.23 -8.64 -9.17
CA GLN A 12 8.50 -7.86 -10.18
C GLN A 12 8.68 -6.34 -10.02
N ASN A 13 8.92 -5.84 -8.81
CA ASN A 13 9.10 -4.41 -8.55
C ASN A 13 10.55 -4.05 -8.23
N SER A 14 11.50 -4.97 -8.43
CA SER A 14 12.93 -4.73 -8.20
C SER A 14 13.44 -3.46 -8.91
N GLY A 15 12.94 -3.17 -10.12
CA GLY A 15 13.22 -1.93 -10.84
C GLY A 15 12.72 -0.68 -10.13
N ALA A 16 11.49 -0.71 -9.59
CA ALA A 16 10.92 0.39 -8.82
C ALA A 16 11.67 0.63 -7.51
N ILE A 17 12.02 -0.44 -6.78
CA ILE A 17 12.82 -0.38 -5.55
C ILE A 17 14.20 0.20 -5.85
N GLY A 18 14.83 -0.27 -6.93
CA GLY A 18 16.11 0.27 -7.40
C GLY A 18 16.04 1.76 -7.73
N GLN A 19 14.94 2.23 -8.32
CA GLN A 19 14.78 3.66 -8.56
C GLN A 19 14.57 4.47 -7.29
N ILE A 20 13.83 3.94 -6.32
CA ILE A 20 13.67 4.59 -5.01
C ILE A 20 15.04 4.73 -4.33
N ALA A 21 15.85 3.67 -4.36
CA ALA A 21 17.21 3.69 -3.84
C ALA A 21 18.05 4.80 -4.50
N LYS A 22 18.06 4.85 -5.83
CA LYS A 22 18.76 5.89 -6.61
C LYS A 22 18.27 7.30 -6.29
N SER A 23 16.95 7.50 -6.23
CA SER A 23 16.33 8.82 -6.01
C SER A 23 16.59 9.38 -4.61
N LEU A 24 16.81 8.49 -3.63
CA LEU A 24 17.06 8.84 -2.23
C LEU A 24 18.54 8.73 -1.83
N ASN A 25 19.42 8.36 -2.77
CA ASN A 25 20.84 8.08 -2.50
C ASN A 25 21.04 7.03 -1.39
N LEU A 26 20.28 5.94 -1.48
CA LEU A 26 20.34 4.77 -0.61
C LEU A 26 20.92 3.57 -1.37
N ASP A 27 21.48 2.61 -0.65
CA ASP A 27 21.69 1.28 -1.21
C ASP A 27 20.37 0.49 -1.31
N ALA A 28 20.40 -0.60 -2.07
CA ALA A 28 19.22 -1.42 -2.29
C ALA A 28 18.70 -2.08 -0.99
N GLY A 29 19.59 -2.43 -0.06
CA GLY A 29 19.23 -3.02 1.23
C GLY A 29 18.47 -2.02 2.10
N ASP A 30 18.97 -0.79 2.20
CA ASP A 30 18.31 0.28 2.95
C ASP A 30 16.99 0.70 2.32
N ALA A 31 16.90 0.78 0.99
CA ALA A 31 15.62 1.00 0.32
C ALA A 31 14.59 -0.09 0.64
N MET A 32 15.00 -1.37 0.64
CA MET A 32 14.14 -2.49 1.01
C MET A 32 13.70 -2.42 2.48
N LYS A 33 14.61 -2.12 3.41
CA LYS A 33 14.27 -1.94 4.84
C LYS A 33 13.30 -0.80 5.04
N GLY A 34 13.55 0.34 4.41
CA GLY A 34 12.68 1.51 4.47
C GLY A 34 11.28 1.19 3.98
N LEU A 35 11.16 0.59 2.79
CA LEU A 35 9.88 0.15 2.25
C LEU A 35 9.18 -0.87 3.17
N GLY A 36 9.92 -1.87 3.66
CA GLY A 36 9.41 -2.87 4.59
C GLY A 36 8.86 -2.27 5.88
N SER A 37 9.47 -1.18 6.38
CA SER A 37 8.99 -0.47 7.58
C SER A 37 7.78 0.44 7.34
N LEU A 38 7.56 0.89 6.11
CA LEU A 38 6.43 1.76 5.74
C LEU A 38 5.18 0.95 5.37
N LEU A 39 5.36 -0.26 4.85
CA LEU A 39 4.28 -1.10 4.34
C LEU A 39 3.18 -1.45 5.37
N PRO A 40 3.49 -1.80 6.64
CA PRO A 40 2.45 -2.09 7.63
C PRO A 40 1.49 -0.91 7.84
N ALA A 41 2.01 0.31 7.87
CA ALA A 41 1.19 1.50 8.03
C ALA A 41 0.34 1.80 6.78
N LEU A 42 0.90 1.61 5.58
CA LEU A 42 0.15 1.75 4.33
C LEU A 42 -0.98 0.72 4.24
N GLN A 43 -0.70 -0.52 4.66
CA GLN A 43 -1.68 -1.59 4.72
C GLN A 43 -2.80 -1.28 5.72
N GLY A 44 -2.44 -0.87 6.94
CA GLY A 44 -3.42 -0.46 7.95
C GLY A 44 -4.29 0.71 7.48
N GLY A 45 -3.68 1.71 6.86
CA GLY A 45 -4.40 2.83 6.25
C GLY A 45 -5.39 2.39 5.17
N MET A 46 -4.96 1.51 4.28
CA MET A 46 -5.83 0.95 3.24
C MET A 46 -7.02 0.20 3.83
N LYS A 47 -6.79 -0.66 4.82
CA LYS A 47 -7.87 -1.38 5.53
C LYS A 47 -8.86 -0.40 6.15
N ASN A 48 -8.35 0.60 6.87
CA ASN A 48 -9.17 1.63 7.50
C ASN A 48 -9.99 2.42 6.48
N ASN A 49 -9.40 2.76 5.33
CA ASN A 49 -10.11 3.44 4.25
C ASN A 49 -11.20 2.55 3.63
N VAL A 50 -10.94 1.26 3.40
CA VAL A 50 -11.96 0.32 2.90
C VAL A 50 -13.11 0.15 3.90
N ALA A 51 -12.80 -0.02 5.20
CA ALA A 51 -13.80 -0.13 6.25
C ALA A 51 -14.70 1.11 6.36
N GLN A 52 -14.17 2.29 6.00
CA GLN A 52 -14.92 3.56 5.94
C GLN A 52 -15.65 3.78 4.61
N GLY A 53 -15.78 2.76 3.75
CA GLY A 53 -16.47 2.86 2.46
C GLY A 53 -15.60 3.38 1.30
N GLY A 54 -14.29 3.56 1.52
CA GLY A 54 -13.34 4.04 0.51
C GLY A 54 -12.97 3.01 -0.57
N LEU A 55 -13.60 1.84 -0.59
CA LEU A 55 -13.33 0.77 -1.57
C LEU A 55 -13.57 1.21 -3.02
N GLU A 56 -14.66 1.95 -3.27
CA GLU A 56 -15.00 2.38 -4.63
C GLU A 56 -13.98 3.40 -5.17
N SER A 57 -13.51 4.31 -4.30
CA SER A 57 -12.44 5.25 -4.62
C SER A 57 -11.13 4.51 -4.94
N LEU A 58 -10.78 3.51 -4.14
CA LEU A 58 -9.60 2.67 -4.38
C LEU A 58 -9.71 1.90 -5.70
N LEU A 59 -10.84 1.25 -5.97
CA LEU A 59 -11.07 0.53 -7.23
C LEU A 59 -11.04 1.49 -8.43
N GLY A 60 -11.61 2.68 -8.27
CA GLY A 60 -11.51 3.77 -9.24
C GLY A 60 -10.06 4.20 -9.49
N ALA A 61 -9.25 4.34 -8.45
CA ALA A 61 -7.83 4.65 -8.59
C ALA A 61 -7.06 3.50 -9.25
N LEU A 62 -7.38 2.24 -8.97
CA LEU A 62 -6.74 1.08 -9.59
C LEU A 62 -7.09 0.92 -11.07
N THR A 63 -8.27 1.36 -11.48
CA THR A 63 -8.78 1.22 -12.86
C THR A 63 -8.53 2.46 -13.71
N LYS A 64 -8.63 3.67 -13.14
CA LYS A 64 -8.44 4.94 -13.86
C LYS A 64 -7.02 5.48 -13.78
N ASN A 65 -6.33 5.36 -12.65
CA ASN A 65 -4.98 5.94 -12.54
C ASN A 65 -3.98 5.00 -13.20
N LYS A 66 -3.15 5.57 -14.07
CA LYS A 66 -2.03 4.91 -14.76
C LYS A 66 -0.89 4.55 -13.79
N ASN A 67 -1.19 4.17 -12.54
CA ASN A 67 -0.17 3.88 -11.52
C ASN A 67 0.76 2.74 -11.93
N GLN A 68 0.28 1.84 -12.78
CA GLN A 68 1.09 0.77 -13.40
C GLN A 68 2.30 1.31 -14.16
N GLN A 69 2.18 2.50 -14.76
CA GLN A 69 3.27 3.10 -15.53
C GLN A 69 4.50 3.36 -14.66
N TYR A 70 4.33 3.54 -13.34
CA TYR A 70 5.45 3.73 -12.42
C TYR A 70 6.16 2.41 -12.07
N ILE A 71 5.52 1.27 -12.31
CA ILE A 71 6.14 -0.05 -12.19
C ILE A 71 6.84 -0.43 -13.50
N GLU A 72 6.22 -0.09 -14.63
CA GLU A 72 6.77 -0.36 -15.97
C GLU A 72 7.90 0.60 -16.34
N GLN A 73 7.81 1.86 -15.90
CA GLN A 73 8.78 2.92 -16.12
C GLN A 73 9.22 3.47 -14.75
N PRO A 74 10.04 2.71 -14.01
CA PRO A 74 10.44 3.07 -12.65
C PRO A 74 11.11 4.43 -12.60
N GLU A 75 11.81 4.86 -13.67
CA GLU A 75 12.41 6.19 -13.85
C GLU A 75 11.50 7.36 -13.42
N MET A 76 10.19 7.19 -13.60
CA MET A 76 9.18 8.19 -13.28
C MET A 76 8.94 8.37 -11.77
N LEU A 77 9.27 7.38 -10.93
CA LEU A 77 9.02 7.42 -9.48
C LEU A 77 9.74 8.57 -8.77
N GLY A 78 10.91 8.96 -9.26
CA GLY A 78 11.67 10.08 -8.73
C GLY A 78 11.14 11.45 -9.18
N GLN A 79 10.16 11.49 -10.10
CA GLN A 79 9.63 12.74 -10.64
C GLN A 79 8.54 13.33 -9.75
N ARG A 80 8.38 14.65 -9.83
CA ARG A 80 7.38 15.39 -9.05
C ARG A 80 5.96 14.84 -9.23
N GLN A 81 5.61 14.42 -10.44
CA GLN A 81 4.29 13.85 -10.75
C GLN A 81 4.01 12.55 -9.97
N ALA A 82 4.99 11.65 -9.86
CA ALA A 82 4.85 10.41 -9.11
C ALA A 82 4.76 10.66 -7.60
N ILE A 83 5.49 11.66 -7.11
CA ILE A 83 5.46 12.09 -5.70
C ILE A 83 4.10 12.72 -5.37
N ASP A 84 3.59 13.60 -6.21
CA ASP A 84 2.28 14.26 -6.02
C ASP A 84 1.13 13.24 -6.08
N ASN A 85 1.22 12.26 -6.99
CA ASN A 85 0.31 11.12 -7.03
C ASN A 85 0.38 10.29 -5.74
N GLY A 86 1.59 9.99 -5.27
CA GLY A 86 1.83 9.29 -4.00
C GLY A 86 1.21 10.01 -2.81
N ASN A 87 1.36 11.35 -2.75
CA ASN A 87 0.74 12.17 -1.71
C ASN A 87 -0.80 12.11 -1.75
N SER A 88 -1.39 12.09 -2.95
CA SER A 88 -2.85 11.93 -3.10
C SER A 88 -3.32 10.56 -2.60
N ILE A 89 -2.58 9.49 -2.94
CA ILE A 89 -2.85 8.13 -2.43
C ILE A 89 -2.77 8.12 -0.90
N LEU A 90 -1.71 8.68 -0.32
CA LEU A 90 -1.55 8.77 1.14
C LEU A 90 -2.69 9.57 1.80
N GLY A 91 -3.24 10.58 1.13
CA GLY A 91 -4.41 11.31 1.62
C GLY A 91 -5.64 10.41 1.78
N HIS A 92 -5.85 9.48 0.86
CA HIS A 92 -6.94 8.50 0.97
C HIS A 92 -6.62 7.37 1.96
N LEU A 93 -5.38 6.86 1.96
CA LEU A 93 -5.01 5.72 2.83
C LEU A 93 -4.83 6.13 4.29
N LEU A 94 -4.11 7.23 4.54
CA LEU A 94 -3.74 7.68 5.88
C LEU A 94 -4.54 8.91 6.33
N GLY A 95 -5.49 9.40 5.53
CA GLY A 95 -6.37 10.52 5.88
C GLY A 95 -5.73 11.90 5.90
N SER A 96 -4.46 12.04 6.32
CA SER A 96 -3.80 13.34 6.42
C SER A 96 -2.28 13.27 6.23
N LYS A 97 -1.72 14.43 5.86
CA LYS A 97 -0.26 14.63 5.79
C LYS A 97 0.41 14.45 7.14
N GLU A 98 -0.28 14.76 8.24
CA GLU A 98 0.25 14.61 9.58
C GLU A 98 0.41 13.14 9.96
N GLN A 99 -0.62 12.31 9.71
CA GLN A 99 -0.53 10.87 9.86
C GLN A 99 0.58 10.27 8.99
N SER A 100 0.72 10.74 7.74
CA SER A 100 1.83 10.33 6.86
C SER A 100 3.21 10.65 7.46
N ARG A 101 3.37 11.80 8.11
CA ARG A 101 4.63 12.17 8.79
C ARG A 101 4.89 11.28 10.00
N GLN A 102 3.86 10.95 10.77
CA GLN A 102 3.98 10.05 11.93
C GLN A 102 4.40 8.65 11.48
N VAL A 103 3.83 8.13 10.40
CA VAL A 103 4.25 6.87 9.79
C VAL A 103 5.74 6.88 9.45
N ALA A 104 6.24 7.95 8.82
CA ALA A 104 7.66 8.07 8.50
C ALA A 104 8.55 8.18 9.76
N GLN A 105 8.06 8.75 10.87
CA GLN A 105 8.78 8.77 12.15
C GLN A 105 8.85 7.39 12.79
N GLN A 106 7.74 6.66 12.80
CA GLN A 106 7.68 5.29 13.32
C GLN A 106 8.56 4.34 12.50
N ALA A 107 8.48 4.43 11.17
CA ALA A 107 9.31 3.66 10.26
C ALA A 107 10.82 3.97 10.45
N SER A 108 11.18 5.21 10.82
CA SER A 108 12.56 5.60 11.12
C SER A 108 13.11 4.83 12.32
N ALA A 109 12.31 4.70 13.39
CA ALA A 109 12.69 3.94 14.57
C ALA A 109 12.87 2.43 14.30
N GLN A 110 12.19 1.89 13.28
CA GLN A 110 12.25 0.47 12.94
C GLN A 110 13.35 0.15 11.92
N SER A 111 13.50 0.98 10.89
CA SER A 111 14.45 0.74 9.79
C SER A 111 15.86 1.25 10.08
N GLY A 112 16.02 2.15 11.07
CA GLY A 112 17.27 2.85 11.34
C GLY A 112 17.60 3.97 10.34
N LEU A 113 16.70 4.25 9.39
CA LEU A 113 16.86 5.30 8.39
C LEU A 113 16.37 6.65 8.91
N ASP A 114 16.95 7.73 8.40
CA ASP A 114 16.52 9.09 8.76
C ASP A 114 15.05 9.35 8.40
N SER A 115 14.32 10.00 9.32
CA SER A 115 12.90 10.31 9.13
C SER A 115 12.65 11.20 7.90
N SER A 116 13.59 12.08 7.54
CA SER A 116 13.48 12.93 6.35
C SER A 116 13.61 12.13 5.05
N ILE A 117 14.41 11.06 5.05
CA ILE A 117 14.49 10.11 3.94
C ILE A 117 13.17 9.36 3.81
N LEU A 118 12.66 8.81 4.93
CA LEU A 118 11.40 8.07 4.92
C LEU A 118 10.18 8.93 4.57
N LYS A 119 10.17 10.21 4.96
CA LYS A 119 9.14 11.17 4.52
C LYS A 119 9.12 11.34 2.99
N LYS A 120 10.28 11.29 2.35
CA LYS A 120 10.38 11.32 0.87
C LYS A 120 10.08 9.96 0.26
N MET A 121 10.44 8.88 0.94
CA MET A 121 10.19 7.50 0.50
C MET A 121 8.71 7.15 0.53
N LEU A 122 7.98 7.56 1.56
CA LEU A 122 6.58 7.20 1.81
C LEU A 122 5.65 7.45 0.60
N PRO A 123 5.64 8.63 -0.06
CA PRO A 123 4.81 8.82 -1.25
C PRO A 123 5.26 7.94 -2.43
N MET A 124 6.56 7.69 -2.61
CA MET A 124 7.03 6.75 -3.63
C MET A 124 6.58 5.31 -3.33
N ALA A 125 6.65 4.90 -2.06
CA ALA A 125 6.17 3.61 -1.58
C ALA A 125 4.67 3.43 -1.84
N ALA A 126 3.87 4.48 -1.58
CA ALA A 126 2.44 4.48 -1.86
C ALA A 126 2.13 4.37 -3.37
N THR A 127 2.90 5.08 -4.21
CA THR A 127 2.78 4.98 -5.67
C THR A 127 3.14 3.58 -6.17
N VAL A 128 4.23 2.99 -5.67
CA VAL A 128 4.61 1.60 -6.02
C VAL A 128 3.53 0.63 -5.58
N LEU A 129 3.05 0.72 -4.33
CA LEU A 129 1.98 -0.11 -3.81
C LEU A 129 0.73 -0.07 -4.71
N MET A 130 0.25 1.12 -5.07
CA MET A 130 -0.91 1.26 -5.96
C MET A 130 -0.62 0.83 -7.40
N GLY A 131 0.60 1.01 -7.89
CA GLY A 131 1.02 0.52 -9.20
C GLY A 131 1.02 -1.01 -9.27
N SER A 132 1.57 -1.67 -8.26
CA SER A 132 1.61 -3.14 -8.15
C SER A 132 0.20 -3.71 -7.99
N LEU A 133 -0.64 -3.12 -7.14
CA LEU A 133 -2.05 -3.51 -7.00
C LEU A 133 -2.83 -3.30 -8.30
N GLY A 134 -2.60 -2.19 -8.99
CA GLY A 134 -3.25 -1.89 -10.27
C GLY A 134 -2.85 -2.90 -11.35
N LYS A 135 -1.57 -3.26 -11.40
CA LYS A 135 -1.05 -4.26 -12.35
C LYS A 135 -1.62 -5.65 -12.05
N GLN A 136 -1.68 -6.03 -10.78
CA GLN A 136 -2.30 -7.28 -10.34
C GLN A 136 -3.80 -7.30 -10.66
N ASN A 137 -4.52 -6.18 -10.45
CA ASN A 137 -5.94 -6.05 -10.77
C ASN A 137 -6.24 -6.15 -12.29
N GLN A 138 -5.30 -5.75 -13.15
CA GLN A 138 -5.44 -5.98 -14.60
C GLN A 138 -5.29 -7.45 -14.98
N GLN A 139 -4.35 -8.15 -14.34
CA GLN A 139 -4.15 -9.58 -14.58
C GLN A 139 -5.29 -10.42 -13.98
N GLN A 140 -5.75 -10.03 -12.78
CA GLN A 140 -6.83 -10.67 -12.05
C GLN A 140 -7.72 -9.60 -11.38
N PRO A 141 -8.85 -9.23 -12.02
CA PRO A 141 -9.74 -8.21 -11.47
C PRO A 141 -10.25 -8.58 -10.08
N MET A 142 -9.91 -7.75 -9.09
CA MET A 142 -10.36 -7.91 -7.70
C MET A 142 -11.88 -7.94 -7.59
N ALA A 143 -12.59 -7.16 -8.40
CA ALA A 143 -14.05 -7.16 -8.48
C ALA A 143 -14.65 -8.51 -8.92
N LYS A 144 -13.88 -9.35 -9.61
CA LYS A 144 -14.29 -10.69 -10.05
C LYS A 144 -13.73 -11.80 -9.15
N ASN A 145 -12.93 -11.46 -8.14
CA ASN A 145 -12.20 -12.43 -7.33
C ASN A 145 -12.31 -12.11 -5.83
N PRO A 146 -13.47 -12.43 -5.20
CA PRO A 146 -13.74 -12.10 -3.80
C PRO A 146 -12.71 -12.68 -2.83
N SER A 147 -12.10 -13.83 -3.13
CA SER A 147 -11.01 -14.42 -2.34
C SER A 147 -9.76 -13.55 -2.26
N MET A 148 -9.50 -12.74 -3.29
CA MET A 148 -8.38 -11.80 -3.30
C MET A 148 -8.67 -10.57 -2.43
N LEU A 149 -9.90 -10.06 -2.50
CA LEU A 149 -10.35 -8.97 -1.64
C LEU A 149 -10.31 -9.40 -0.17
N GLN A 150 -10.78 -10.62 0.09
CA GLN A 150 -10.74 -11.23 1.41
C GLN A 150 -9.30 -11.41 1.87
N GLY A 151 -8.38 -11.91 1.05
CA GLY A 151 -6.97 -12.02 1.44
C GLY A 151 -6.26 -10.68 1.71
N LEU A 152 -6.70 -9.58 1.08
CA LEU A 152 -6.18 -8.24 1.36
C LEU A 152 -6.70 -7.68 2.70
N LEU A 153 -7.98 -7.92 2.99
CA LEU A 153 -8.67 -7.47 4.19
C LEU A 153 -8.29 -8.33 5.42
N ASP A 154 -8.21 -9.65 5.22
CA ASP A 154 -7.88 -10.70 6.19
C ASP A 154 -6.36 -10.92 6.32
N SER A 155 -5.54 -9.99 5.84
CA SER A 155 -4.08 -10.15 5.77
C SER A 155 -3.36 -10.10 7.13
N ASP A 156 -4.06 -9.81 8.24
CA ASP A 156 -3.55 -9.94 9.63
C ASP A 156 -4.12 -11.16 10.34
N GLY A 157 -5.02 -11.94 9.71
CA GLY A 157 -5.59 -13.15 10.27
C GLY A 157 -6.39 -12.91 11.55
N ASP A 158 -7.01 -11.74 11.73
CA ASP A 158 -7.82 -11.45 12.92
C ASP A 158 -9.19 -12.15 12.90
N GLY A 159 -9.61 -12.68 11.74
CA GLY A 159 -10.80 -13.50 11.63
C GLY A 159 -12.09 -12.80 12.04
N SER A 160 -12.26 -11.49 11.76
CA SER A 160 -13.53 -10.81 11.95
C SER A 160 -14.59 -11.19 10.87
N MET A 161 -14.85 -12.50 10.73
CA MET A 161 -16.13 -13.09 10.32
C MET A 161 -16.89 -13.65 11.54
N MET A 162 -16.23 -13.75 12.70
CA MET A 162 -16.84 -14.29 13.92
C MET A 162 -17.86 -13.34 14.55
N ASP A 163 -17.71 -12.01 14.40
CA ASP A 163 -18.65 -11.05 15.01
C ASP A 163 -20.01 -11.01 14.27
N ASP A 164 -19.99 -11.15 12.94
CA ASP A 164 -21.20 -11.04 12.11
C ASP A 164 -22.03 -12.33 12.02
N ILE A 165 -21.39 -13.51 12.10
CA ILE A 165 -22.12 -14.79 12.09
C ILE A 165 -22.71 -15.10 13.48
N MET A 166 -22.06 -14.67 14.56
CA MET A 166 -22.56 -14.82 15.92
C MET A 166 -23.72 -13.85 16.22
N GLY A 167 -23.73 -12.67 15.57
CA GLY A 167 -24.84 -11.72 15.61
C GLY A 167 -26.09 -12.09 14.79
N MET A 168 -25.95 -12.91 13.74
CA MET A 168 -27.09 -13.40 12.94
C MET A 168 -27.68 -14.73 13.43
N ALA A 169 -26.88 -15.61 14.05
CA ALA A 169 -27.39 -16.87 14.62
C ALA A 169 -28.24 -16.66 15.89
N GLY A 170 -28.00 -15.59 16.66
CA GLY A 170 -28.74 -15.28 17.89
C GLY A 170 -30.10 -14.60 17.69
N LYS A 171 -30.44 -14.17 16.47
CA LYS A 171 -31.70 -13.46 16.15
C LYS A 171 -32.79 -14.33 15.51
N LEU A 172 -32.50 -15.60 15.22
CA LEU A 172 -33.46 -16.57 14.70
C LEU A 172 -34.06 -17.49 15.77
N PHE A 173 -33.57 -17.41 17.01
CA PHE A 173 -34.03 -18.22 18.15
C PHE A 173 -34.51 -17.37 19.34
N ARG A 174 -34.91 -16.11 19.12
CA ARG A 174 -35.55 -15.29 20.14
C ARG A 174 -36.84 -14.68 19.64
#